data_AF-A0A2N1TF25-F1
#
_entry.id   AF-A0A2N1TF25-F1
#
_cell.length_a   1.000
_cell.length_b   1.000
_cell.length_c   1.000
_cell.angle_alpha   90.00
_cell.angle_beta   90.00
_cell.angle_gamma   90.00
#
_symmetry.space_group_name_H-M   'P 1'
#
loop_
_entity.id
_entity.type
_entity.pdbx_description
1 polymer ?
#
loop_
_entity_poly.entity_id
_entity_poly.type
_entity_poly.pdbx_seq_one_letter_code
_entity_poly.pdbx_strand_id
1 'polypeptide(L)'
;MDQVNVDIPGLDWIDIRQSLSLSLLQQRPVRISQGCRFLEENPVFIPLYRDMEAFFTASGAGLLSCEADDLLFTPGRLQQWRIDIDTGKFSSAVDMVLLLMPMLFYRESRTVLLCRGVTHSPWSFPTSFMKETFLAILEATGHYGSVLLQRFGFYGAGGGSLEAKIYPAEPHRAPSLIREGEGKITGVRIFMAGINIELAKREKTLLCEELGLEESQAGIIDIRDAVGFGNSVQVTVEQGNLPVIITGEMRIYNHAGDFVFDEEEFNLTLRELVKESRSFAGSGRFPETLTREICPYLLLSGTDVPDYLIGNRVSSTMALCSEFINHRRYQEDR
;
A
#
# COMPACT_ATOMS: atom_id res chain seq x y z
N MET A 1 -11.42 -25.99 -8.39
CA MET A 1 -11.61 -25.42 -7.04
C MET A 1 -12.80 -24.50 -7.09
N ASP A 2 -13.59 -24.45 -6.02
CA ASP A 2 -14.77 -23.60 -5.98
C ASP A 2 -14.38 -22.12 -6.01
N GLN A 3 -15.01 -21.37 -6.93
CA GLN A 3 -14.88 -19.94 -7.09
C GLN A 3 -15.40 -19.22 -5.82
N VAL A 4 -14.66 -18.23 -5.34
CA VAL A 4 -15.09 -17.33 -4.26
C VAL A 4 -15.87 -16.18 -4.88
N ASN A 5 -17.04 -15.85 -4.32
CA ASN A 5 -17.81 -14.67 -4.72
C ASN A 5 -17.66 -13.61 -3.64
N VAL A 6 -17.16 -12.43 -4.02
CA VAL A 6 -16.93 -11.30 -3.13
C VAL A 6 -17.95 -10.21 -3.44
N ASP A 7 -18.79 -9.89 -2.47
CA ASP A 7 -19.76 -8.79 -2.54
C ASP A 7 -19.56 -7.88 -1.31
N ILE A 8 -18.86 -6.76 -1.52
CA ILE A 8 -18.47 -5.82 -0.45
C ILE A 8 -19.19 -4.49 -0.69
N PRO A 9 -20.10 -4.09 0.21
CA PRO A 9 -20.73 -2.77 0.15
C PRO A 9 -19.70 -1.64 0.20
N GLY A 10 -19.78 -0.72 -0.75
CA GLY A 10 -18.83 0.39 -0.87
C GLY A 10 -17.43 -0.07 -1.28
N LEU A 11 -17.34 -1.10 -2.13
CA LEU A 11 -16.10 -1.63 -2.71
C LEU A 11 -15.09 -0.51 -3.03
N ASP A 12 -13.85 -0.69 -2.57
CA ASP A 12 -12.74 0.18 -2.93
C ASP A 12 -11.57 -0.59 -3.55
N TRP A 13 -10.52 0.15 -3.89
CA TRP A 13 -9.34 -0.44 -4.51
C TRP A 13 -8.60 -1.45 -3.64
N ILE A 14 -8.55 -1.24 -2.32
CA ILE A 14 -7.88 -2.18 -1.39
C ILE A 14 -8.63 -3.51 -1.39
N ASP A 15 -9.96 -3.49 -1.41
CA ASP A 15 -10.77 -4.72 -1.48
C ASP A 15 -10.51 -5.50 -2.78
N ILE A 16 -10.42 -4.79 -3.92
CA ILE A 16 -10.09 -5.41 -5.21
C ILE A 16 -8.69 -6.03 -5.15
N ARG A 17 -7.65 -5.26 -4.79
CA ARG A 17 -6.28 -5.75 -4.73
C ARG A 17 -6.13 -6.94 -3.79
N GLN A 18 -6.75 -6.87 -2.60
CA GLN A 18 -6.68 -7.96 -1.63
C GLN A 18 -7.43 -9.22 -2.10
N SER A 19 -8.57 -9.07 -2.79
CA SER A 19 -9.27 -10.21 -3.38
C SER A 19 -8.41 -10.94 -4.41
N LEU A 20 -7.72 -10.20 -5.28
CA LEU A 20 -6.76 -10.76 -6.25
C LEU A 20 -5.57 -11.43 -5.56
N SER A 21 -5.01 -10.76 -4.53
CA SER A 21 -3.88 -11.27 -3.75
C SER A 21 -4.22 -12.57 -2.99
N LEU A 22 -5.38 -12.63 -2.33
CA LEU A 22 -5.83 -13.81 -1.60
C LEU A 22 -6.18 -14.95 -2.56
N SER A 23 -6.75 -14.64 -3.72
CA SER A 23 -6.97 -15.60 -4.80
C SER A 23 -5.66 -16.21 -5.31
N LEU A 24 -4.62 -15.41 -5.52
CA LEU A 24 -3.26 -15.88 -5.86
C LEU A 24 -2.69 -16.79 -4.77
N LEU A 25 -2.78 -16.39 -3.51
CA LEU A 25 -2.27 -17.15 -2.37
C LEU A 25 -2.97 -18.50 -2.23
N GLN A 26 -4.29 -18.54 -2.32
CA GLN A 26 -5.09 -19.76 -2.12
C GLN A 26 -5.28 -20.59 -3.40
N GLN A 27 -4.84 -20.08 -4.56
CA GLN A 27 -5.04 -20.71 -5.87
C GLN A 27 -6.52 -21.00 -6.17
N ARG A 28 -7.43 -20.12 -5.72
CA ARG A 28 -8.88 -20.22 -5.94
C ARG A 28 -9.39 -19.07 -6.80
N PRO A 29 -10.15 -19.32 -7.87
CA PRO A 29 -10.78 -18.25 -8.65
C PRO A 29 -11.65 -17.35 -7.79
N VAL A 30 -11.73 -16.07 -8.13
CA VAL A 30 -12.59 -15.09 -7.46
C VAL A 30 -13.42 -14.31 -8.47
N ARG A 31 -14.67 -14.03 -8.11
CA ARG A 31 -15.54 -13.06 -8.77
C ARG A 31 -15.82 -11.93 -7.79
N ILE A 32 -15.54 -10.71 -8.18
CA ILE A 32 -15.72 -9.50 -7.37
C ILE A 32 -16.90 -8.73 -7.97
N SER A 33 -18.02 -8.76 -7.26
CA SER A 33 -19.25 -8.06 -7.65
C SER A 33 -18.99 -6.56 -7.80
N GLN A 34 -19.49 -5.94 -8.86
CA GLN A 34 -19.33 -4.51 -9.17
C GLN A 34 -17.87 -4.05 -9.41
N GLY A 35 -16.90 -4.97 -9.53
CA GLY A 35 -15.49 -4.62 -9.69
C GLY A 35 -15.18 -3.83 -10.97
N CYS A 36 -15.84 -4.13 -12.08
CA CYS A 36 -15.64 -3.40 -13.34
C CYS A 36 -16.35 -2.06 -13.32
N ARG A 37 -17.55 -2.01 -12.73
CA ARG A 37 -18.25 -0.75 -12.49
C ARG A 37 -17.42 0.20 -11.61
N PHE A 38 -16.77 -0.30 -10.57
CA PHE A 38 -15.84 0.50 -9.76
C PHE A 38 -14.73 1.12 -10.61
N LEU A 39 -14.12 0.36 -11.54
CA LEU A 39 -13.07 0.87 -12.43
C LEU A 39 -13.59 1.95 -13.39
N GLU A 40 -14.82 1.81 -13.89
CA GLU A 40 -15.47 2.83 -14.71
C GLU A 40 -15.74 4.13 -13.95
N GLU A 41 -16.23 4.03 -12.71
CA GLU A 41 -16.49 5.17 -11.83
C GLU A 41 -15.18 5.80 -11.28
N ASN A 42 -14.07 5.05 -11.28
CA ASN A 42 -12.77 5.48 -10.75
C ASN A 42 -11.63 5.26 -11.78
N PRO A 43 -11.60 6.04 -12.88
CA PRO A 43 -10.70 5.80 -14.01
C PRO A 43 -9.21 5.88 -13.66
N VAL A 44 -8.87 6.45 -12.50
CA VAL A 44 -7.48 6.52 -12.01
C VAL A 44 -6.86 5.14 -11.72
N PHE A 45 -7.67 4.11 -11.46
CA PHE A 45 -7.18 2.75 -11.24
C PHE A 45 -7.10 1.91 -12.52
N ILE A 46 -7.65 2.39 -13.65
CA ILE A 46 -7.61 1.67 -14.93
C ILE A 46 -6.17 1.37 -15.37
N PRO A 47 -5.19 2.29 -15.31
CA PRO A 47 -3.80 1.97 -15.66
C PRO A 47 -3.27 0.80 -14.84
N LEU A 48 -3.47 0.80 -13.52
CA LEU A 48 -2.94 -0.23 -12.62
C LEU A 48 -3.65 -1.58 -12.85
N TYR A 49 -4.96 -1.55 -13.10
CA TYR A 49 -5.70 -2.73 -13.54
C TYR A 49 -5.10 -3.34 -14.81
N ARG A 50 -4.80 -2.52 -15.83
CA ARG A 50 -4.22 -2.99 -17.09
C ARG A 50 -2.81 -3.56 -16.92
N ASP A 51 -2.01 -2.94 -16.07
CA ASP A 51 -0.67 -3.45 -15.73
C ASP A 51 -0.74 -4.79 -14.99
N MET A 52 -1.70 -4.96 -14.06
CA MET A 52 -1.97 -6.23 -13.40
C MET A 52 -2.44 -7.30 -14.39
N GLU A 53 -3.39 -6.97 -15.27
CA GLU A 53 -3.92 -7.86 -16.32
C GLU A 53 -2.80 -8.34 -17.28
N ALA A 54 -1.97 -7.41 -17.74
CA ALA A 54 -0.83 -7.72 -18.60
C ALA A 54 0.22 -8.57 -17.87
N PHE A 55 0.56 -8.21 -16.63
CA PHE A 55 1.50 -8.97 -15.80
C PHE A 55 1.03 -10.40 -15.57
N PHE A 56 -0.22 -10.60 -15.17
CA PHE A 56 -0.76 -11.93 -14.90
C PHE A 56 -0.72 -12.83 -16.14
N THR A 57 -1.11 -12.28 -17.29
CA THR A 57 -1.09 -12.99 -18.57
C THR A 57 0.34 -13.36 -18.97
N ALA A 58 1.28 -12.40 -18.93
CA ALA A 58 2.65 -12.62 -19.38
C ALA A 58 3.46 -13.55 -18.45
N SER A 59 3.19 -13.51 -17.15
CA SER A 59 3.89 -14.33 -16.14
C SER A 59 3.26 -15.71 -15.93
N GLY A 60 2.03 -15.93 -16.42
CA GLY A 60 1.23 -17.12 -16.12
C GLY A 60 0.69 -17.14 -14.68
N ALA A 61 0.74 -16.02 -13.97
CA ALA A 61 0.21 -15.89 -12.61
C ALA A 61 -1.32 -15.82 -12.55
N GLY A 62 -2.01 -15.63 -13.67
CA GLY A 62 -3.46 -15.76 -13.75
C GLY A 62 -4.07 -15.13 -14.98
N LEU A 63 -5.40 -15.16 -15.04
CA LEU A 63 -6.21 -14.44 -16.01
C LEU A 63 -7.15 -13.50 -15.25
N LEU A 64 -7.03 -12.21 -15.53
CA LEU A 64 -7.88 -11.14 -15.00
C LEU A 64 -8.75 -10.60 -16.13
N SER A 65 -10.06 -10.48 -15.90
CA SER A 65 -11.00 -9.99 -16.90
C SER A 65 -12.17 -9.24 -16.29
N CYS A 66 -12.79 -8.40 -17.12
CA CYS A 66 -14.07 -7.78 -16.83
C CYS A 66 -15.20 -8.49 -17.56
N GLU A 67 -16.26 -8.88 -16.86
CA GLU A 67 -17.48 -9.45 -17.44
C GLU A 67 -18.72 -8.78 -16.83
N ALA A 68 -19.49 -8.09 -17.66
CA ALA A 68 -20.55 -7.18 -17.20
C ALA A 68 -19.99 -6.20 -16.14
N ASP A 69 -20.66 -6.07 -14.98
CA ASP A 69 -20.22 -5.17 -13.92
C ASP A 69 -19.14 -5.80 -13.00
N ASP A 70 -18.81 -7.08 -13.18
CA ASP A 70 -18.01 -7.85 -12.24
C ASP A 70 -16.59 -8.11 -12.75
N LEU A 71 -15.64 -8.13 -11.80
CA LEU A 71 -14.26 -8.48 -12.08
C LEU A 71 -14.00 -9.94 -11.77
N LEU A 72 -13.44 -10.69 -12.72
CA LEU A 72 -13.14 -12.10 -12.57
C LEU A 72 -11.64 -12.32 -12.60
N PHE A 73 -11.17 -13.17 -11.69
CA PHE A 73 -9.77 -13.55 -11.66
C PHE A 73 -9.61 -15.06 -11.43
N THR A 74 -8.87 -15.70 -12.32
CA THR A 74 -8.47 -17.11 -12.19
C THR A 74 -6.97 -17.17 -11.96
N PRO A 75 -6.51 -17.59 -10.76
CA PRO A 75 -5.10 -17.62 -10.44
C PRO A 75 -4.39 -18.75 -11.19
N GLY A 76 -3.18 -18.44 -11.64
CA GLY A 76 -2.20 -19.37 -12.16
C GLY A 76 -1.01 -19.51 -11.20
N ARG A 77 0.06 -20.16 -11.68
CA ARG A 77 1.24 -20.45 -10.86
C ARG A 77 2.44 -19.61 -11.31
N LEU A 78 2.85 -18.68 -10.45
CA LEU A 78 4.05 -17.87 -10.65
C LEU A 78 5.31 -18.65 -10.24
N GLN A 79 6.11 -19.09 -11.21
CA GLN A 79 7.30 -19.94 -10.97
C GLN A 79 8.60 -19.15 -10.74
N GLN A 80 8.68 -17.93 -11.26
CA GLN A 80 9.92 -17.15 -11.29
C GLN A 80 10.36 -16.71 -9.88
N TRP A 81 11.64 -16.88 -9.53
CA TRP A 81 12.21 -16.39 -8.26
C TRP A 81 12.70 -14.93 -8.36
N ARG A 82 12.88 -14.43 -9.58
CA ARG A 82 13.20 -13.05 -9.90
C ARG A 82 12.23 -12.55 -10.95
N ILE A 83 11.54 -11.46 -10.67
CA ILE A 83 10.43 -10.95 -11.48
C ILE A 83 10.69 -9.46 -11.73
N ASP A 84 10.71 -9.09 -13.01
CA ASP A 84 10.82 -7.72 -13.46
C ASP A 84 9.41 -7.22 -13.83
N ILE A 85 9.01 -6.07 -13.26
CA ILE A 85 7.69 -5.46 -13.44
C ILE A 85 7.89 -4.00 -13.84
N ASP A 86 7.20 -3.55 -14.89
CA ASP A 86 7.17 -2.14 -15.28
C ASP A 86 5.71 -1.70 -15.34
N THR A 87 5.36 -0.71 -14.51
CA THR A 87 4.00 -0.15 -14.38
C THR A 87 3.89 1.26 -14.99
N GLY A 88 4.89 1.69 -15.76
CA GLY A 88 4.88 2.99 -16.41
C GLY A 88 4.71 4.17 -15.43
N LYS A 89 4.00 5.21 -15.87
CA LYS A 89 3.97 6.51 -15.16
C LYS A 89 2.69 6.80 -14.38
N PHE A 90 1.69 5.93 -14.44
CA PHE A 90 0.38 6.14 -13.80
C PHE A 90 -0.04 4.97 -12.90
N SER A 91 0.86 4.04 -12.60
CA SER A 91 0.54 2.87 -11.80
C SER A 91 1.61 2.62 -10.77
N SER A 92 1.16 2.39 -9.54
CA SER A 92 2.04 2.22 -8.40
C SER A 92 2.77 0.88 -8.47
N ALA A 93 4.10 0.96 -8.56
CA ALA A 93 4.98 -0.18 -8.42
C ALA A 93 4.88 -0.79 -7.00
N VAL A 94 4.47 0.00 -6.00
CA VAL A 94 4.26 -0.47 -4.62
C VAL A 94 3.01 -1.35 -4.53
N ASP A 95 1.94 -1.03 -5.26
CA ASP A 95 0.73 -1.87 -5.29
C ASP A 95 1.02 -3.26 -5.90
N MET A 96 1.91 -3.36 -6.88
CA MET A 96 2.35 -4.66 -7.41
C MET A 96 3.10 -5.48 -6.36
N VAL A 97 3.90 -4.83 -5.52
CA VAL A 97 4.57 -5.49 -4.39
C VAL A 97 3.52 -5.96 -3.37
N LEU A 98 2.58 -5.08 -2.97
CA LEU A 98 1.51 -5.41 -2.03
C LEU A 98 0.58 -6.53 -2.54
N LEU A 99 0.29 -6.56 -3.84
CA LEU A 99 -0.51 -7.59 -4.50
C LEU A 99 0.16 -8.97 -4.44
N LEU A 100 1.47 -9.04 -4.70
CA LEU A 100 2.17 -10.31 -4.83
C LEU A 100 2.69 -10.84 -3.48
N MET A 101 3.01 -9.93 -2.56
CA MET A 101 3.73 -10.25 -1.33
C MET A 101 3.07 -11.38 -0.50
N PRO A 102 1.74 -11.44 -0.30
CA PRO A 102 1.12 -12.53 0.46
C PRO A 102 1.45 -13.92 -0.07
N MET A 103 1.35 -14.14 -1.39
CA MET A 103 1.71 -15.44 -1.98
C MET A 103 3.21 -15.71 -1.89
N LEU A 104 4.04 -14.68 -2.07
CA LEU A 104 5.50 -14.83 -2.06
C LEU A 104 6.07 -15.24 -0.70
N PHE A 105 5.44 -14.83 0.41
CA PHE A 105 5.82 -15.30 1.75
C PHE A 105 5.65 -16.81 1.91
N TYR A 106 4.74 -17.45 1.18
CA TYR A 106 4.47 -18.88 1.32
C TYR A 106 5.09 -19.73 0.21
N ARG A 107 6.16 -19.22 -0.41
CA ARG A 107 7.01 -20.01 -1.32
C ARG A 107 8.16 -20.65 -0.54
N GLU A 108 8.71 -21.72 -1.09
CA GLU A 108 9.84 -22.44 -0.50
C GLU A 108 11.15 -21.63 -0.51
N SER A 109 11.25 -20.61 -1.36
CA SER A 109 12.48 -19.84 -1.53
C SER A 109 12.22 -18.34 -1.71
N ARG A 110 13.27 -17.56 -1.39
CA ARG A 110 13.26 -16.10 -1.52
C ARG A 110 12.91 -15.67 -2.95
N THR A 111 12.01 -14.70 -3.07
CA THR A 111 11.67 -14.03 -4.33
C THR A 111 12.21 -12.60 -4.35
N VAL A 112 12.65 -12.13 -5.53
CA VAL A 112 13.09 -10.76 -5.78
C VAL A 112 12.17 -10.11 -6.82
N LEU A 113 11.56 -8.99 -6.47
CA LEU A 113 10.79 -8.15 -7.38
C LEU A 113 11.63 -6.91 -7.74
N LEU A 114 11.80 -6.65 -9.03
CA LEU A 114 12.34 -5.41 -9.55
C LEU A 114 11.22 -4.64 -10.22
N CYS A 115 10.69 -3.64 -9.54
CA CYS A 115 9.56 -2.88 -10.03
C CYS A 115 10.01 -1.49 -10.51
N ARG A 116 9.59 -1.10 -11.71
CA ARG A 116 9.77 0.23 -12.28
C ARG A 116 8.41 0.90 -12.43
N GLY A 117 8.39 2.22 -12.29
CA GLY A 117 7.21 3.02 -12.51
C GLY A 117 7.00 4.07 -11.43
N VAL A 118 5.79 4.15 -10.86
CA VAL A 118 5.47 5.11 -9.81
C VAL A 118 5.77 4.52 -8.43
N THR A 119 6.47 5.29 -7.60
CA THR A 119 6.86 4.93 -6.21
C THR A 119 6.20 5.84 -5.17
N HIS A 120 5.70 7.00 -5.60
CA HIS A 120 5.05 8.03 -4.79
C HIS A 120 3.79 8.46 -5.55
N SER A 121 2.62 8.09 -5.01
CA SER A 121 1.33 8.19 -5.69
C SER A 121 0.25 8.61 -4.69
N PRO A 122 -0.61 9.58 -5.02
CA PRO A 122 -1.78 9.93 -4.18
C PRO A 122 -2.76 8.79 -3.91
N TRP A 123 -2.68 7.69 -4.68
CA TRP A 123 -3.59 6.54 -4.56
C TRP A 123 -2.90 5.28 -4.05
N SER A 124 -1.67 5.39 -3.51
CA SER A 124 -0.91 4.25 -3.02
C SER A 124 -0.01 4.65 -1.84
N PHE A 125 0.60 3.65 -1.21
CA PHE A 125 1.59 3.89 -0.17
C PHE A 125 2.98 4.14 -0.78
N PRO A 126 3.80 5.01 -0.18
CA PRO A 126 5.19 5.17 -0.61
C PRO A 126 6.07 4.05 -0.06
N THR A 127 7.26 3.93 -0.63
CA THR A 127 8.24 2.91 -0.21
C THR A 127 8.69 3.04 1.26
N SER A 128 8.64 4.24 1.85
CA SER A 128 8.95 4.45 3.27
C SER A 128 7.90 3.80 4.17
N PHE A 129 6.61 3.89 3.84
CA PHE A 129 5.56 3.14 4.55
C PHE A 129 5.83 1.64 4.53
N MET A 130 6.17 1.09 3.35
CA MET A 130 6.48 -0.34 3.20
C MET A 130 7.61 -0.78 4.14
N LYS A 131 8.70 0.00 4.18
CA LYS A 131 9.91 -0.34 4.93
C LYS A 131 9.79 -0.03 6.42
N GLU A 132 9.39 1.18 6.76
CA GLU A 132 9.47 1.71 8.13
C GLU A 132 8.26 1.30 8.98
N THR A 133 7.10 1.06 8.36
CA THR A 133 5.87 0.74 9.09
C THR A 133 5.39 -0.67 8.81
N PHE A 134 5.04 -0.95 7.56
CA PHE A 134 4.35 -2.19 7.20
C PHE A 134 5.21 -3.42 7.47
N LEU A 135 6.42 -3.50 6.91
CA LEU A 135 7.34 -4.63 7.15
C LEU A 135 7.80 -4.70 8.61
N ALA A 136 8.00 -3.56 9.29
CA ALA A 136 8.34 -3.54 10.71
C ALA A 136 7.27 -4.21 11.59
N ILE A 137 5.99 -4.06 11.24
CA ILE A 137 4.89 -4.78 11.89
C ILE A 137 4.92 -6.27 11.50
N LEU A 138 5.08 -6.57 10.21
CA LEU A 138 5.02 -7.94 9.70
C LEU A 138 6.14 -8.84 10.23
N GLU A 139 7.35 -8.31 10.43
CA GLU A 139 8.49 -9.05 10.98
C GLU A 139 8.17 -9.69 12.33
N ALA A 140 7.41 -9.00 13.18
CA ALA A 140 7.01 -9.52 14.49
C ALA A 140 5.99 -10.66 14.43
N THR A 141 5.43 -10.95 13.26
CA THR A 141 4.56 -12.11 12.99
C THR A 141 5.25 -13.20 12.19
N GLY A 142 6.57 -13.08 11.99
CA GLY A 142 7.38 -14.05 11.24
C GLY A 142 7.38 -13.85 9.73
N HIS A 143 6.92 -12.70 9.23
CA HIS A 143 6.91 -12.35 7.81
C HIS A 143 8.08 -11.41 7.48
N TYR A 144 9.12 -11.92 6.81
CA TYR A 144 10.37 -11.18 6.57
C TYR A 144 10.51 -10.68 5.13
N GLY A 145 10.79 -9.40 4.97
CA GLY A 145 11.00 -8.79 3.66
C GLY A 145 11.80 -7.51 3.73
N SER A 146 12.20 -6.99 2.57
CA SER A 146 12.84 -5.68 2.45
C SER A 146 12.36 -4.98 1.19
N VAL A 147 12.04 -3.69 1.28
CA VAL A 147 11.77 -2.83 0.13
C VAL A 147 12.82 -1.71 0.11
N LEU A 148 13.54 -1.59 -1.00
CA LEU A 148 14.55 -0.57 -1.23
C LEU A 148 14.14 0.31 -2.41
N LEU A 149 13.92 1.59 -2.14
CA LEU A 149 13.79 2.60 -3.19
C LEU A 149 15.14 2.78 -3.90
N GLN A 150 15.17 2.56 -5.21
CA GLN A 150 16.37 2.80 -6.04
C GLN A 150 16.30 4.19 -6.66
N ARG A 151 15.12 4.63 -7.08
CA ARG A 151 14.90 5.94 -7.70
C ARG A 151 13.48 6.43 -7.44
N PHE A 152 13.33 7.72 -7.16
CA PHE A 152 12.03 8.35 -7.02
C PHE A 152 11.30 8.40 -8.36
N GLY A 153 10.02 8.05 -8.32
CA GLY A 153 9.08 8.21 -9.43
C GLY A 153 7.75 8.69 -8.90
N PHE A 154 7.41 9.93 -9.22
CA PHE A 154 6.15 10.55 -8.85
C PHE A 154 5.10 10.23 -9.89
N TYR A 155 3.84 10.10 -9.46
CA TYR A 155 2.73 9.85 -10.37
C TYR A 155 2.68 10.90 -11.50
N GLY A 156 2.37 10.45 -12.71
CA GLY A 156 2.33 11.27 -13.92
C GLY A 156 3.68 11.42 -14.63
N ALA A 157 4.76 11.58 -13.86
CA ALA A 157 6.12 11.61 -14.38
C ALA A 157 6.73 10.19 -14.53
N GLY A 158 6.45 9.30 -13.58
CA GLY A 158 7.01 7.94 -13.52
C GLY A 158 8.53 7.94 -13.29
N GLY A 159 9.19 6.92 -13.85
CA GLY A 159 10.66 6.82 -13.86
C GLY A 159 11.29 6.37 -12.53
N GLY A 160 10.48 6.00 -11.55
CA GLY A 160 10.92 5.43 -10.29
C GLY A 160 11.25 3.96 -10.41
N SER A 161 11.96 3.45 -9.41
CA SER A 161 12.25 2.03 -9.29
C SER A 161 12.47 1.61 -7.85
N LEU A 162 12.12 0.37 -7.54
CA LEU A 162 12.33 -0.26 -6.26
C LEU A 162 12.75 -1.73 -6.43
N GLU A 163 13.45 -2.25 -5.43
CA GLU A 163 13.72 -3.67 -5.27
C GLU A 163 13.03 -4.17 -4.01
N ALA A 164 12.18 -5.20 -4.15
CA ALA A 164 11.61 -5.92 -3.01
C ALA A 164 12.20 -7.32 -2.92
N LYS A 165 12.60 -7.75 -1.72
CA LYS A 165 13.01 -9.12 -1.41
C LYS A 165 12.04 -9.69 -0.40
N ILE A 166 11.41 -10.80 -0.73
CA ILE A 166 10.43 -11.48 0.12
C ILE A 166 11.00 -12.86 0.45
N TYR A 167 11.06 -13.19 1.74
CA TYR A 167 11.60 -14.45 2.25
C TYR A 167 10.46 -15.38 2.68
N PRO A 168 10.69 -16.71 2.71
CA PRO A 168 9.71 -17.64 3.25
C PRO A 168 9.26 -17.29 4.67
N ALA A 169 7.96 -17.40 4.88
CA ALA A 169 7.18 -17.26 6.09
C ALA A 169 7.66 -18.13 7.25
N GLU A 170 7.87 -17.60 8.47
CA GLU A 170 7.88 -18.40 9.70
C GLU A 170 6.77 -17.93 10.65
N PRO A 171 5.48 -18.06 10.25
CA PRO A 171 4.37 -17.40 10.93
C PRO A 171 4.21 -17.84 12.38
N HIS A 172 4.05 -16.88 13.28
CA HIS A 172 3.73 -17.13 14.68
C HIS A 172 2.83 -16.05 15.27
N ARG A 173 2.10 -16.43 16.33
CA ARG A 173 1.22 -15.49 17.05
C ARG A 173 2.03 -14.37 17.72
N ALA A 174 1.54 -13.14 17.62
CA ALA A 174 2.16 -11.95 18.22
C ALA A 174 1.12 -11.04 18.91
N PRO A 175 0.52 -11.46 20.03
CA PRO A 175 -0.63 -10.78 20.65
C PRO A 175 -0.33 -9.40 21.25
N SER A 176 0.95 -9.00 21.36
CA SER A 176 1.37 -7.70 21.91
C SER A 176 2.11 -6.83 20.90
N LEU A 177 2.00 -7.16 19.61
CA LEU A 177 2.68 -6.48 18.50
C LEU A 177 2.25 -5.01 18.42
N ILE A 178 0.94 -4.79 18.39
CA ILE A 178 0.36 -3.46 18.32
C ILE A 178 -0.17 -3.18 19.72
N ARG A 179 0.29 -2.08 20.31
CA ARG A 179 -0.16 -1.65 21.63
C ARG A 179 -1.23 -0.58 21.46
N GLU A 180 -2.21 -0.60 22.35
CA GLU A 180 -3.10 0.53 22.52
C GLU A 180 -2.35 1.67 23.21
N GLY A 181 -2.63 2.90 22.82
CA GLY A 181 -2.08 4.08 23.47
C GLY A 181 -1.66 5.17 22.49
N GLU A 182 -1.55 6.38 23.02
CA GLU A 182 -1.17 7.58 22.29
C GLU A 182 0.22 7.42 21.64
N GLY A 183 0.33 7.93 20.42
CA GLY A 183 1.58 8.10 19.71
C GLY A 183 2.16 9.50 19.89
N LYS A 184 3.42 9.67 19.51
CA LYS A 184 4.09 10.97 19.47
C LYS A 184 4.49 11.30 18.05
N ILE A 185 4.12 12.48 17.57
CA ILE A 185 4.63 12.99 16.30
C ILE A 185 6.09 13.39 16.51
N THR A 186 7.02 12.76 15.80
CA THR A 186 8.47 12.94 16.04
C THR A 186 9.22 13.60 14.91
N GLY A 187 8.67 13.62 13.69
CA GLY A 187 9.29 14.35 12.61
C GLY A 187 8.50 14.42 11.32
N VAL A 188 9.00 15.25 10.42
CA VAL A 188 8.46 15.50 9.08
C VAL A 188 9.59 15.42 8.05
N ARG A 189 9.32 14.79 6.91
CA ARG A 189 10.18 14.82 5.73
C ARG A 189 9.38 15.30 4.53
N ILE A 190 9.86 16.34 3.87
CA ILE A 190 9.28 16.93 2.67
C ILE A 190 10.21 16.58 1.51
N PHE A 191 9.73 15.77 0.57
CA PHE A 191 10.44 15.41 -0.64
C PHE A 191 9.93 16.27 -1.78
N MET A 192 10.84 16.88 -2.52
CA MET A 192 10.49 17.72 -3.66
C MET A 192 11.37 17.42 -4.86
N ALA A 193 10.80 17.41 -6.05
CA ALA A 193 11.50 17.25 -7.32
C ALA A 193 11.04 18.35 -8.28
N GLY A 194 11.99 19.11 -8.84
CA GLY A 194 11.71 20.15 -9.84
C GLY A 194 10.89 21.35 -9.33
N ILE A 195 10.52 21.40 -8.05
CA ILE A 195 9.68 22.46 -7.47
C ILE A 195 10.56 23.56 -6.85
N ASN A 196 10.02 24.78 -6.71
CA ASN A 196 10.69 25.87 -6.02
C ASN A 196 10.84 25.59 -4.52
N ILE A 197 12.06 25.73 -3.98
CA ILE A 197 12.37 25.53 -2.56
C ILE A 197 11.56 26.41 -1.62
N GLU A 198 11.09 27.57 -2.07
CA GLU A 198 10.24 28.45 -1.27
C GLU A 198 8.87 27.82 -0.96
N LEU A 199 8.34 26.96 -1.85
CA LEU A 199 7.12 26.20 -1.55
C LEU A 199 7.36 25.20 -0.42
N ALA A 200 8.46 24.43 -0.50
CA ALA A 200 8.82 23.46 0.55
C ALA A 200 9.15 24.12 1.90
N LYS A 201 9.70 25.34 1.90
CA LYS A 201 9.89 26.12 3.14
C LYS A 201 8.54 26.51 3.76
N ARG A 202 7.57 26.95 2.95
CA ARG A 202 6.21 27.27 3.42
C ARG A 202 5.52 26.03 3.99
N GLU A 203 5.63 24.89 3.31
CA GLU A 203 5.15 23.59 3.81
C GLU A 203 5.77 23.25 5.16
N LYS A 204 7.11 23.35 5.26
CA LYS A 204 7.84 23.07 6.49
C LYS A 204 7.35 23.93 7.66
N THR A 205 7.23 25.24 7.45
CA THR A 205 6.75 26.15 8.50
C THR A 205 5.35 25.77 8.96
N LEU A 206 4.42 25.58 8.02
CA LEU A 206 3.04 25.18 8.32
C LEU A 206 2.99 23.86 9.11
N LEU A 207 3.73 22.85 8.65
CA LEU A 207 3.73 21.53 9.31
C LEU A 207 4.39 21.58 10.69
N CYS A 208 5.45 22.38 10.89
CA CYS A 208 6.03 22.58 12.21
C CYS A 208 5.02 23.21 13.19
N GLU A 209 4.34 24.27 12.76
CA GLU A 209 3.33 24.95 13.57
C GLU A 209 2.13 24.03 13.87
N GLU A 210 1.57 23.40 12.83
CA GLU A 210 0.39 22.55 12.94
C GLU A 210 0.69 21.18 13.58
N LEU A 211 1.93 20.72 13.66
CA LEU A 211 2.25 19.45 14.34
C LEU A 211 2.95 19.66 15.68
N GLY A 212 3.25 20.91 16.06
CA GLY A 212 3.97 21.22 17.29
C GLY A 212 5.40 20.70 17.28
N LEU A 213 6.08 20.79 16.13
CA LEU A 213 7.44 20.29 15.92
C LEU A 213 8.44 21.44 15.87
N GLU A 214 9.62 21.20 16.43
CA GLU A 214 10.79 22.08 16.24
C GLU A 214 11.29 22.02 14.79
N GLU A 215 11.93 23.09 14.30
CA GLU A 215 12.46 23.12 12.94
C GLU A 215 13.49 22.00 12.66
N SER A 216 14.20 21.54 13.69
CA SER A 216 15.17 20.44 13.59
C SER A 216 14.50 19.07 13.37
N GLN A 217 13.20 18.96 13.64
CA GLN A 217 12.43 17.74 13.44
C GLN A 217 11.77 17.68 12.05
N ALA A 218 11.91 18.73 11.24
CA ALA A 218 11.40 18.77 9.88
C ALA A 218 12.52 18.98 8.85
N GLY A 219 12.64 18.05 7.90
CA GLY A 219 13.64 18.08 6.83
C GLY A 219 13.03 18.30 5.45
N ILE A 220 13.70 19.11 4.62
CA ILE A 220 13.41 19.21 3.18
C ILE A 220 14.48 18.43 2.42
N ILE A 221 14.06 17.55 1.51
CA ILE A 221 14.90 16.69 0.70
C ILE A 221 14.65 17.02 -0.77
N ASP A 222 15.67 17.61 -1.41
CA ASP A 222 15.69 17.89 -2.86
C ASP A 222 16.07 16.63 -3.65
N ILE A 223 15.11 16.11 -4.42
CA ILE A 223 15.24 14.93 -5.26
C ILE A 223 15.68 15.35 -6.66
N ARG A 224 16.99 15.25 -6.88
CA ARG A 224 17.63 15.66 -8.14
C ARG A 224 17.52 14.64 -9.26
N ASP A 225 17.38 13.36 -8.93
CA ASP A 225 17.26 12.26 -9.90
C ASP A 225 15.81 11.75 -10.02
N ALA A 226 14.89 12.68 -10.27
CA ALA A 226 13.52 12.38 -10.68
C ALA A 226 13.27 12.91 -12.09
N VAL A 227 12.38 12.25 -12.85
CA VAL A 227 12.11 12.60 -14.25
C VAL A 227 11.29 13.88 -14.40
N GLY A 228 10.45 14.20 -13.43
CA GLY A 228 9.53 15.34 -13.48
C GLY A 228 9.27 15.96 -12.12
N PHE A 229 8.18 16.72 -12.03
CA PHE A 229 7.80 17.38 -10.79
C PHE A 229 7.27 16.38 -9.76
N GLY A 230 7.49 16.66 -8.48
CA GLY A 230 7.08 15.78 -7.39
C GLY A 230 7.05 16.50 -6.06
N ASN A 231 6.03 16.24 -5.25
CA ASN A 231 6.00 16.65 -3.86
C ASN A 231 5.32 15.55 -3.02
N SER A 232 6.04 15.10 -1.98
CA SER A 232 5.58 14.10 -1.03
C SER A 232 5.94 14.59 0.37
N VAL A 233 4.98 14.56 1.29
CA VAL A 233 5.20 14.87 2.70
C VAL A 233 5.00 13.60 3.51
N GLN A 234 5.91 13.34 4.44
CA GLN A 234 5.86 12.21 5.36
C GLN A 234 5.91 12.70 6.79
N VAL A 235 4.92 12.34 7.59
CA VAL A 235 4.88 12.55 9.03
C VAL A 235 5.20 11.22 9.72
N THR A 236 6.17 11.24 10.63
CA THR A 236 6.49 10.09 11.48
C THR A 236 5.78 10.23 12.81
N VAL A 237 4.94 9.24 13.14
CA VAL A 237 4.31 9.11 14.44
C VAL A 237 4.83 7.85 15.11
N GLU A 238 5.53 7.99 16.22
CA GLU A 238 6.03 6.88 17.03
C GLU A 238 4.94 6.40 17.97
N GLN A 239 4.57 5.13 17.87
CA GLN A 239 3.74 4.47 18.87
C GLN A 239 4.57 3.40 19.60
N GLY A 240 4.99 3.72 20.82
CA GLY A 240 6.01 2.94 21.51
C GLY A 240 7.32 2.95 20.72
N ASN A 241 7.74 1.78 20.22
CA ASN A 241 8.96 1.64 19.40
C ASN A 241 8.65 1.49 17.90
N LEU A 242 7.38 1.58 17.50
CA LEU A 242 6.96 1.39 16.12
C LEU A 242 6.80 2.76 15.42
N PRO A 243 7.62 3.07 14.40
CA PRO A 243 7.39 4.24 13.58
C PRO A 243 6.27 3.99 12.56
N VAL A 244 5.23 4.82 12.61
CA VAL A 244 4.14 4.84 11.62
C VAL A 244 4.31 6.04 10.71
N ILE A 245 4.45 5.79 9.42
CA ILE A 245 4.58 6.82 8.38
C ILE A 245 3.20 7.14 7.82
N ILE A 246 2.78 8.39 7.97
CA ILE A 246 1.56 8.95 7.35
C ILE A 246 2.00 9.91 6.26
N THR A 247 1.37 9.84 5.08
CA THR A 247 1.87 10.52 3.89
C THR A 247 0.82 11.37 3.20
N GLY A 248 1.24 12.55 2.72
CA GLY A 248 0.47 13.38 1.81
C GLY A 248 1.23 13.54 0.50
N GLU A 249 0.72 12.94 -0.57
CA GLU A 249 1.29 13.02 -1.92
C GLU A 249 0.54 14.10 -2.70
N MET A 250 1.25 15.13 -3.17
CA MET A 250 0.59 16.25 -3.84
C MET A 250 0.22 15.88 -5.27
N ARG A 251 -0.99 16.25 -5.67
CA ARG A 251 -1.47 16.09 -7.04
C ARG A 251 -0.86 17.15 -7.94
N ILE A 252 0.16 16.75 -8.67
CA ILE A 252 0.84 17.60 -9.66
C ILE A 252 0.41 17.24 -11.09
N TYR A 253 0.00 15.98 -11.30
CA TYR A 253 -0.42 15.48 -12.60
C TYR A 253 -1.79 14.80 -12.52
N ASN A 254 -2.62 14.99 -13.55
CA ASN A 254 -3.84 14.20 -13.72
C ASN A 254 -3.53 12.84 -14.39
N HIS A 255 -4.55 12.01 -14.59
CA HIS A 255 -4.41 10.70 -15.25
C HIS A 255 -4.12 10.78 -16.77
N ALA A 256 -4.30 11.96 -17.40
CA ALA A 256 -3.87 12.22 -18.78
C ALA A 256 -2.39 12.63 -18.86
N GLY A 257 -1.77 12.99 -17.73
CA GLY A 257 -0.38 13.45 -17.64
C GLY A 257 -0.21 14.96 -17.79
N ASP A 258 -1.30 15.73 -17.76
CA ASP A 258 -1.23 17.18 -17.75
C ASP A 258 -0.79 17.66 -16.36
N PHE A 259 -0.04 18.76 -16.33
CA PHE A 259 0.31 19.45 -15.10
C PHE A 259 -0.93 20.18 -14.56
N VAL A 260 -1.35 19.83 -13.34
CA VAL A 260 -2.61 20.30 -12.72
C VAL A 260 -2.42 20.77 -11.29
N PHE A 261 -1.23 21.27 -10.94
CA PHE A 261 -0.99 21.81 -9.60
C PHE A 261 -2.03 22.90 -9.25
N ASP A 262 -2.70 22.70 -8.13
CA ASP A 262 -3.69 23.60 -7.56
C ASP A 262 -3.35 23.89 -6.09
N GLU A 263 -3.31 25.18 -5.73
CA GLU A 263 -2.90 25.60 -4.39
C GLU A 263 -3.97 25.28 -3.32
N GLU A 264 -5.26 25.23 -3.69
CA GLU A 264 -6.33 24.85 -2.75
C GLU A 264 -6.27 23.34 -2.44
N GLU A 265 -6.14 22.49 -3.45
CA GLU A 265 -6.00 21.04 -3.30
C GLU A 265 -4.72 20.66 -2.54
N PHE A 266 -3.63 21.37 -2.80
CA PHE A 266 -2.38 21.25 -2.06
C PHE A 266 -2.57 21.56 -0.57
N ASN A 267 -3.21 22.68 -0.23
CA ASN A 267 -3.48 23.05 1.15
C ASN A 267 -4.47 22.09 1.84
N LEU A 268 -5.43 21.55 1.09
CA LEU A 268 -6.34 20.52 1.59
C LEU A 268 -5.57 19.25 1.97
N THR A 269 -4.66 18.80 1.11
CA THR A 269 -3.83 17.61 1.33
C THR A 269 -2.97 17.76 2.60
N LEU A 270 -2.36 18.93 2.81
CA LEU A 270 -1.60 19.21 4.04
C LEU A 270 -2.50 19.18 5.29
N ARG A 271 -3.70 19.77 5.22
CA ARG A 271 -4.65 19.76 6.36
C ARG A 271 -5.14 18.36 6.68
N GLU A 272 -5.41 17.53 5.68
CA GLU A 272 -5.80 16.14 5.87
C GLU A 272 -4.67 15.33 6.51
N LEU A 273 -3.44 15.50 6.03
CA LEU A 273 -2.25 14.89 6.62
C LEU A 273 -2.05 15.29 8.09
N VAL A 274 -2.19 16.57 8.42
CA VAL A 274 -2.11 17.06 9.80
C VAL A 274 -3.20 16.45 10.66
N LYS A 275 -4.44 16.44 10.16
CA LYS A 275 -5.60 15.91 10.87
C LYS A 275 -5.43 14.42 11.16
N GLU A 276 -5.04 13.63 10.17
CA GLU A 276 -4.81 12.19 10.32
C GLU A 276 -3.67 11.92 11.30
N SER A 277 -2.56 12.65 11.19
CA SER A 277 -1.40 12.52 12.08
C SER A 277 -1.73 12.85 13.54
N ARG A 278 -2.45 13.96 13.78
CA ARG A 278 -2.91 14.32 15.13
C ARG A 278 -3.93 13.34 15.67
N SER A 279 -4.87 12.88 14.83
CA SER A 279 -5.87 11.89 15.20
C SER A 279 -5.21 10.58 15.63
N PHE A 280 -4.26 10.07 14.85
CA PHE A 280 -3.52 8.86 15.21
C PHE A 280 -2.71 9.05 16.50
N ALA A 281 -1.91 10.12 16.57
CA ALA A 281 -1.08 10.41 17.75
C ALA A 281 -1.93 10.54 19.03
N GLY A 282 -3.03 11.28 18.98
CA GLY A 282 -3.86 11.54 20.17
C GLY A 282 -4.83 10.43 20.56
N SER A 283 -5.19 9.51 19.66
CA SER A 283 -6.13 8.41 19.97
C SER A 283 -5.47 7.04 20.08
N GLY A 284 -4.28 6.87 19.51
CA GLY A 284 -3.64 5.56 19.36
C GLY A 284 -4.29 4.65 18.33
N ARG A 285 -5.36 5.10 17.66
CA ARG A 285 -6.07 4.32 16.65
C ARG A 285 -5.37 4.46 15.31
N PHE A 286 -4.79 3.36 14.82
CA PHE A 286 -4.06 3.33 13.55
C PHE A 286 -4.93 3.83 12.40
N PRO A 287 -4.32 4.45 11.38
CA PRO A 287 -4.98 4.66 10.10
C PRO A 287 -5.66 3.38 9.61
N GLU A 288 -6.91 3.52 9.17
CA GLU A 288 -7.73 2.37 8.76
C GLU A 288 -7.10 1.66 7.56
N THR A 289 -6.51 2.42 6.63
CA THR A 289 -5.79 1.91 5.46
C THR A 289 -4.60 1.03 5.86
N LEU A 290 -3.77 1.48 6.81
CA LEU A 290 -2.66 0.68 7.37
C LEU A 290 -3.18 -0.61 8.02
N THR A 291 -4.23 -0.50 8.84
CA THR A 291 -4.81 -1.66 9.53
C THR A 291 -5.30 -2.71 8.55
N ARG A 292 -5.93 -2.28 7.45
CA ARG A 292 -6.38 -3.18 6.37
C ARG A 292 -5.22 -3.86 5.67
N GLU A 293 -4.08 -3.20 5.45
CA GLU A 293 -2.91 -3.84 4.84
C GLU A 293 -2.30 -4.93 5.72
N ILE A 294 -2.20 -4.70 7.04
CA ILE A 294 -1.58 -5.69 7.94
C ILE A 294 -2.54 -6.83 8.31
N CYS A 295 -3.85 -6.61 8.25
CA CYS A 295 -4.89 -7.54 8.69
C CYS A 295 -4.75 -8.97 8.08
N PRO A 296 -4.57 -9.14 6.76
CA PRO A 296 -4.36 -10.48 6.18
C PRO A 296 -3.20 -11.24 6.82
N TYR A 297 -2.10 -10.57 7.15
CA TYR A 297 -0.90 -11.19 7.72
C TYR A 297 -1.05 -11.53 9.19
N LEU A 298 -1.76 -10.70 9.96
CA LEU A 298 -2.12 -11.04 11.34
C LEU A 298 -2.91 -12.35 11.34
N LEU A 299 -3.96 -12.46 10.52
CA LEU A 299 -4.80 -13.65 10.43
C LEU A 299 -4.02 -14.88 9.91
N LEU A 300 -3.17 -14.70 8.91
CA LEU A 300 -2.29 -15.74 8.37
C LEU A 300 -1.26 -16.25 9.39
N SER A 301 -0.78 -15.38 10.29
CA SER A 301 0.10 -15.78 11.41
C SER A 301 -0.66 -16.40 12.59
N GLY A 302 -2.00 -16.38 12.55
CA GLY A 302 -2.86 -16.77 13.66
C GLY A 302 -2.95 -15.75 14.79
N THR A 303 -2.43 -14.54 14.58
CA THR A 303 -2.60 -13.40 15.48
C THR A 303 -3.99 -12.81 15.29
N ASP A 304 -4.73 -12.64 16.38
CA ASP A 304 -6.04 -11.99 16.34
C ASP A 304 -5.86 -10.49 16.06
N VAL A 305 -6.77 -9.90 15.27
CA VAL A 305 -6.78 -8.44 15.03
C VAL A 305 -7.30 -7.77 16.31
N PRO A 306 -6.52 -6.89 16.96
CA PRO A 306 -6.95 -6.24 18.19
C PRO A 306 -8.24 -5.42 18.03
N ASP A 307 -9.16 -5.51 18.99
CA ASP A 307 -10.49 -4.87 18.92
C ASP A 307 -10.43 -3.36 18.64
N TYR A 308 -9.47 -2.65 19.23
CA TYR A 308 -9.32 -1.21 19.06
C TYR A 308 -8.85 -0.80 17.65
N LEU A 309 -8.37 -1.75 16.84
CA LEU A 309 -8.06 -1.54 15.42
C LEU A 309 -9.27 -1.79 14.52
N ILE A 310 -10.33 -2.45 15.02
CA ILE A 310 -11.46 -2.87 14.20
C ILE A 310 -12.35 -1.66 13.88
N GLY A 311 -12.22 -1.16 12.65
CA GLY A 311 -13.14 -0.23 12.00
C GLY A 311 -14.08 -0.93 11.02
N ASN A 312 -15.02 -0.18 10.43
CA ASN A 312 -15.99 -0.73 9.48
C ASN A 312 -15.30 -1.40 8.28
N ARG A 313 -14.28 -0.77 7.69
CA ARG A 313 -13.56 -1.35 6.53
C ARG A 313 -12.62 -2.48 6.94
N VAL A 314 -12.11 -2.45 8.17
CA VAL A 314 -11.30 -3.55 8.73
C VAL A 314 -12.15 -4.80 8.89
N SER A 315 -13.39 -4.67 9.39
CA SER A 315 -14.33 -5.79 9.47
C SER A 315 -14.62 -6.40 8.10
N SER A 316 -14.82 -5.59 7.06
CA SER A 316 -14.96 -6.07 5.68
C SER A 316 -13.71 -6.82 5.20
N THR A 317 -12.52 -6.31 5.54
CA THR A 317 -11.24 -6.98 5.22
C THR A 317 -11.09 -8.33 5.94
N MET A 318 -11.49 -8.41 7.21
CA MET A 318 -11.49 -9.66 7.97
C MET A 318 -12.48 -10.69 7.41
N ALA A 319 -13.67 -10.24 6.98
CA ALA A 319 -14.65 -11.08 6.32
C ALA A 319 -14.09 -11.64 5.00
N LEU A 320 -13.51 -10.78 4.16
CA LEU A 320 -12.82 -11.18 2.93
C LEU A 320 -11.72 -12.22 3.23
N CYS A 321 -10.86 -11.97 4.22
CA CYS A 321 -9.82 -12.90 4.61
C CYS A 321 -10.38 -14.26 5.06
N SER A 322 -11.51 -14.28 5.76
CA SER A 322 -12.15 -15.50 6.27
C SER A 322 -12.65 -16.42 5.15
N GLU A 323 -13.12 -15.87 4.03
CA GLU A 323 -13.54 -16.63 2.83
C GLU A 323 -12.37 -17.42 2.20
N PHE A 324 -11.15 -16.91 2.34
CA PHE A 324 -9.94 -17.47 1.73
C PHE A 324 -9.11 -18.30 2.72
N ILE A 325 -8.86 -17.80 3.94
CA ILE A 325 -7.89 -18.37 4.90
C ILE A 325 -8.44 -19.60 5.65
N ASN A 326 -9.73 -19.62 5.99
CA ASN A 326 -10.30 -20.71 6.79
C ASN A 326 -10.14 -22.10 6.13
N HIS A 327 -10.00 -22.15 4.81
CA HIS A 327 -9.75 -23.40 4.08
C HIS A 327 -8.30 -23.92 4.16
N ARG A 328 -7.31 -23.06 4.43
CA ARG A 328 -5.89 -23.45 4.47
C ARG A 328 -5.54 -24.30 5.69
N ARG A 329 -6.06 -23.92 6.87
CA ARG A 329 -5.86 -24.67 8.12
C ARG A 329 -6.40 -26.11 8.04
N TYR A 330 -7.47 -26.33 7.27
CA TYR A 330 -8.02 -27.67 7.05
C TYR A 330 -7.16 -28.57 6.13
N GLN A 331 -6.23 -28.01 5.35
CA GLN A 331 -5.33 -28.78 4.48
C GLN A 331 -3.97 -29.08 5.11
N GLU A 332 -3.53 -28.29 6.09
CA GLU A 332 -2.29 -28.55 6.85
C GLU A 332 -2.50 -29.59 7.98
N ASP A 333 -3.75 -29.78 8.43
CA ASP A 333 -4.15 -30.81 9.42
C ASP A 333 -4.49 -32.20 8.81
N ARG A 334 -4.23 -32.43 7.51
CA ARG A 334 -4.41 -33.71 6.80
C ARG A 334 -3.13 -34.20 6.15
#